data_AF-A0A850GGW9-F1
#
_entry.id   AF-A0A850GGW9-F1
#
_cell.length_a   1.000
_cell.length_b   1.000
_cell.length_c   1.000
_cell.angle_alpha   90.00
_cell.angle_beta   90.00
_cell.angle_gamma   90.00
#
_symmetry.space_group_name_H-M   'P 1'
#
loop_
_entity.id
_entity.type
_entity.pdbx_description
1 polymer ?
#
loop_
_entity_poly.entity_id
_entity_poly.type
_entity_poly.pdbx_seq_one_letter_code
_entity_poly.pdbx_strand_id
1 'polypeptide(L)'
;MTCRHRFALTSWALAVGSTSALVLGSTPALASPTEPGQLEQPLSTAEACSTCHDFATPDAWAESGGSVDPWAWRGSMMANSARDPVFWAGVALANQDYPGETEDCVRCHSPRAFLEGAGDALALEELGEDQREGVDCDLCHRMIDDGETPAGNARYVLADAPEGEGVPRFGPWSYEGGAEPEHPWGQDLEFLPGARMCGTCHDVSTARERVDDEGVGMGVPFNEQRTYSEWLGSAYAEPGGADQASCQSCHVPAIEGTILGCNMFAGQPHEDGGSRHVLVGANATTLRVLASLYGDAGTGEVADARFEESIAWTEEFARTAASLEVDFPAAVDLGEGLPDLAVTVTNETGHKLPSGYSEGRVMWLELRASYGDAVVWSSGLWDAEALSIEGDEQLRRYEAIAERHSDGTRNHLVLNDHWLVDDRIPPKGLVQDLETDPVGDRYALQADGTWPHFDSHAYSFAPASVDDLTPADANDDQLELRVRLLYLINTPDYLDQLLEDNLSNDAGQRVTDAFDDLGGPQPIVLAEASASVTLTGLLGTGADESGGDELGSEGESSDEVGSEGSGSDETGEPGANASEGCGCASTDPQRGGGWAWAWLFACLGLGARLRLSARSESAV
;
A
#
# COMPACT_ATOMS: atom_id res chain seq x y z
N MET A 1 42.13 -56.03 -48.15
CA MET A 1 42.04 -56.90 -49.33
C MET A 1 41.68 -58.28 -48.81
N THR A 2 40.66 -59.03 -49.26
CA THR A 2 39.89 -59.07 -50.52
C THR A 2 38.42 -59.44 -50.19
N CYS A 3 37.36 -58.81 -50.73
CA CYS A 3 36.73 -59.08 -52.04
C CYS A 3 36.77 -60.56 -52.50
N ARG A 4 35.76 -61.14 -53.14
CA ARG A 4 34.32 -60.85 -53.33
C ARG A 4 33.80 -62.06 -54.12
N HIS A 5 32.62 -62.61 -53.85
CA HIS A 5 31.85 -63.28 -54.91
C HIS A 5 30.36 -63.01 -54.77
N ARG A 6 29.74 -62.68 -55.91
CA ARG A 6 28.29 -62.47 -56.08
C ARG A 6 27.65 -63.82 -56.37
N PHE A 7 26.39 -64.00 -55.98
CA PHE A 7 25.35 -64.43 -56.91
C PHE A 7 24.00 -63.85 -56.47
N ALA A 8 23.11 -63.58 -57.44
CA ALA A 8 21.86 -62.87 -57.22
C ALA A 8 20.69 -63.85 -57.09
N LEU A 9 19.70 -63.50 -56.26
CA LEU A 9 18.36 -64.05 -56.30
C LEU A 9 17.34 -62.91 -56.22
N THR A 10 16.30 -63.04 -57.03
CA THR A 10 15.20 -62.08 -57.17
C THR A 10 14.17 -62.27 -56.06
N SER A 11 13.80 -61.20 -55.36
CA SER A 11 12.67 -61.18 -54.42
C SER A 11 11.58 -60.24 -54.91
N TRP A 12 10.32 -60.68 -54.80
CA TRP A 12 9.14 -59.89 -55.16
C TRP A 12 8.87 -58.84 -54.08
N ALA A 13 8.48 -57.63 -54.49
CA ALA A 13 8.06 -56.58 -53.58
C ALA A 13 6.59 -56.76 -53.18
N LEU A 14 6.35 -56.99 -51.88
CA LEU A 14 5.05 -56.84 -51.27
C LEU A 14 4.93 -55.39 -50.76
N ALA A 15 3.99 -54.64 -51.33
CA ALA A 15 3.70 -53.29 -50.87
C ALA A 15 2.90 -53.33 -49.55
N VAL A 16 3.54 -52.96 -48.45
CA VAL A 16 2.87 -52.66 -47.19
C VAL A 16 2.51 -51.17 -47.20
N GLY A 17 1.22 -50.87 -47.28
CA GLY A 17 0.73 -49.50 -47.16
C GLY A 17 0.75 -49.05 -45.72
N SER A 18 1.79 -48.30 -45.32
CA SER A 18 1.82 -47.62 -44.03
C SER A 18 0.92 -46.39 -44.07
N THR A 19 -0.29 -46.51 -43.52
CA THR A 19 -1.12 -45.35 -43.19
C THR A 19 -0.52 -44.63 -41.99
N SER A 20 0.33 -43.64 -42.25
CA SER A 20 0.73 -42.68 -41.22
C SER A 20 -0.47 -41.83 -40.85
N ALA A 21 -1.17 -42.20 -39.78
CA ALA A 21 -2.10 -41.30 -39.12
C ALA A 21 -1.26 -40.19 -38.48
N LEU A 22 -1.32 -38.97 -39.02
CA LEU A 22 -0.93 -37.80 -38.24
C LEU A 22 -1.93 -37.71 -37.08
N VAL A 23 -1.49 -38.09 -35.90
CA VAL A 23 -2.09 -37.58 -34.67
C VAL A 23 -1.65 -36.12 -34.60
N LEU A 24 -2.50 -35.24 -35.14
CA LEU A 24 -2.52 -33.85 -34.73
C LEU A 24 -2.86 -33.88 -33.25
N GLY A 25 -1.83 -33.79 -32.40
CA GLY A 25 -2.04 -33.46 -31.00
C GLY A 25 -2.65 -32.07 -30.98
N SER A 26 -3.95 -32.00 -30.75
CA SER A 26 -4.55 -30.80 -30.21
C SER A 26 -3.81 -30.50 -28.92
N THR A 27 -2.97 -29.46 -28.94
CA THR A 27 -2.72 -28.70 -27.72
C THR A 27 -4.08 -28.45 -27.08
N PRO A 28 -4.27 -28.69 -25.77
CA PRO A 28 -5.48 -28.17 -25.13
C PRO A 28 -5.54 -26.68 -25.49
N ALA A 29 -6.73 -26.20 -25.87
CA ALA A 29 -6.92 -24.76 -25.92
C ALA A 29 -6.59 -24.27 -24.51
N LEU A 30 -5.58 -23.41 -24.39
CA LEU A 30 -5.40 -22.68 -23.15
C LEU A 30 -6.68 -21.88 -22.96
N ALA A 31 -7.22 -21.92 -21.74
CA ALA A 31 -8.41 -21.18 -21.39
C ALA A 31 -8.24 -19.71 -21.81
N SER A 32 -9.26 -19.18 -22.47
CA SER A 32 -9.24 -17.83 -23.00
C SER A 32 -9.93 -16.90 -22.01
N PRO A 33 -9.18 -16.06 -21.27
CA PRO A 33 -9.78 -14.97 -20.51
C PRO A 33 -10.53 -14.03 -21.46
N THR A 34 -11.36 -13.14 -20.91
CA THR A 34 -12.13 -12.20 -21.73
C THR A 34 -11.19 -11.17 -22.35
N GLU A 35 -11.16 -11.14 -23.68
CA GLU A 35 -10.31 -10.27 -24.50
C GLU A 35 -11.10 -9.10 -25.14
N PRO A 36 -10.43 -8.06 -25.67
CA PRO A 36 -11.09 -6.89 -26.23
C PRO A 36 -12.08 -7.23 -27.35
N GLY A 37 -13.27 -6.62 -27.28
CA GLY A 37 -14.33 -6.84 -28.26
C GLY A 37 -15.00 -8.23 -28.23
N GLN A 38 -14.77 -9.07 -27.21
CA GLN A 38 -15.48 -10.34 -27.04
C GLN A 38 -16.85 -10.21 -26.35
N LEU A 39 -17.07 -9.17 -25.54
CA LEU A 39 -18.34 -8.95 -24.83
C LEU A 39 -19.46 -8.54 -25.81
N GLU A 40 -20.55 -9.30 -25.82
CA GLU A 40 -21.82 -8.89 -26.43
C GLU A 40 -22.55 -7.85 -25.58
N GLN A 41 -22.35 -7.86 -24.25
CA GLN A 41 -22.90 -6.89 -23.29
C GLN A 41 -21.75 -6.08 -22.66
N PRO A 42 -21.52 -4.82 -23.09
CA PRO A 42 -20.51 -3.94 -22.51
C PRO A 42 -20.62 -3.80 -20.99
N LEU A 43 -19.53 -3.40 -20.34
CA LEU A 43 -19.56 -3.07 -18.91
C LEU A 43 -20.51 -1.89 -18.65
N SER A 44 -21.24 -1.95 -17.54
CA SER A 44 -22.02 -0.83 -17.03
C SER A 44 -21.13 0.12 -16.23
N THR A 45 -21.39 1.43 -16.31
CA THR A 45 -20.60 2.42 -15.56
C THR A 45 -20.82 2.31 -14.05
N ALA A 46 -19.86 2.72 -13.23
CA ALA A 46 -20.03 2.66 -11.77
C ALA A 46 -21.19 3.57 -11.30
N GLU A 47 -21.41 4.70 -12.00
CA GLU A 47 -22.56 5.59 -11.76
C GLU A 47 -23.92 4.92 -12.01
N ALA A 48 -24.01 3.87 -12.84
CA ALA A 48 -25.23 3.07 -12.96
C ALA A 48 -25.54 2.31 -11.65
N CYS A 49 -24.50 1.96 -10.88
CA CYS A 49 -24.59 1.28 -9.60
C CYS A 49 -24.86 2.27 -8.44
N SER A 50 -24.29 3.50 -8.47
CA SER A 50 -24.45 4.52 -7.41
C SER A 50 -25.93 4.78 -7.07
N THR A 51 -26.79 4.77 -8.09
CA THR A 51 -28.25 4.94 -7.98
C THR A 51 -28.90 4.01 -6.95
N CYS A 52 -28.35 2.81 -6.74
CA CYS A 52 -28.77 1.87 -5.69
C CYS A 52 -27.75 1.74 -4.54
N HIS A 53 -26.44 1.79 -4.82
CA HIS A 53 -25.38 1.37 -3.90
C HIS A 53 -24.61 2.51 -3.21
N ASP A 54 -24.99 3.77 -3.43
CA ASP A 54 -24.59 4.92 -2.60
C ASP A 54 -25.72 5.22 -1.58
N PHE A 55 -25.67 4.58 -0.40
CA PHE A 55 -26.57 4.87 0.72
C PHE A 55 -25.85 5.56 1.87
N ALA A 56 -26.60 6.35 2.64
CA ALA A 56 -26.08 6.86 3.91
C ALA A 56 -25.78 5.71 4.88
N THR A 57 -24.57 5.71 5.41
CA THR A 57 -24.16 4.83 6.52
C THR A 57 -24.82 5.28 7.83
N PRO A 58 -25.63 4.42 8.50
CA PRO A 58 -26.17 4.70 9.83
C PRO A 58 -25.11 4.97 10.91
N ASP A 59 -25.38 5.93 11.80
CA ASP A 59 -24.50 6.36 12.90
C ASP A 59 -23.88 5.18 13.69
N ALA A 60 -24.67 4.13 13.97
CA ALA A 60 -24.23 2.95 14.73
C ALA A 60 -23.11 2.14 14.04
N TRP A 61 -23.01 2.18 12.71
CA TRP A 61 -21.93 1.55 11.96
C TRP A 61 -20.78 2.53 11.67
N ALA A 62 -21.07 3.82 11.50
CA ALA A 62 -20.02 4.85 11.42
C ALA A 62 -19.14 4.85 12.69
N GLU A 63 -19.73 4.68 13.87
CA GLU A 63 -19.03 4.54 15.16
C GLU A 63 -18.27 3.20 15.33
N SER A 64 -18.56 2.18 14.52
CA SER A 64 -17.99 0.82 14.65
C SER A 64 -17.22 0.33 13.41
N GLY A 65 -16.83 1.27 12.54
CA GLY A 65 -15.96 1.04 11.39
C GLY A 65 -16.57 1.53 10.08
N GLY A 66 -16.58 2.85 9.86
CA GLY A 66 -16.71 3.50 8.55
C GLY A 66 -17.93 3.15 7.69
N SER A 67 -17.87 3.51 6.40
CA SER A 67 -18.97 3.30 5.46
C SER A 67 -19.32 1.83 5.22
N VAL A 68 -20.62 1.59 5.07
CA VAL A 68 -21.23 0.29 4.74
C VAL A 68 -21.78 0.24 3.31
N ASP A 69 -21.90 1.37 2.65
CA ASP A 69 -22.27 1.49 1.24
C ASP A 69 -21.11 1.00 0.33
N PRO A 70 -21.40 0.19 -0.71
CA PRO A 70 -20.39 -0.20 -1.68
C PRO A 70 -19.72 1.00 -2.39
N TRP A 71 -20.35 2.18 -2.42
CA TRP A 71 -19.77 3.39 -3.00
C TRP A 71 -18.54 3.93 -2.25
N ALA A 72 -18.24 3.44 -1.04
CA ALA A 72 -16.94 3.64 -0.37
C ALA A 72 -15.74 3.24 -1.26
N TRP A 73 -15.93 2.29 -2.18
CA TRP A 73 -14.97 1.93 -3.23
C TRP A 73 -14.39 3.14 -3.96
N ARG A 74 -15.17 4.20 -4.18
CA ARG A 74 -14.84 5.33 -5.06
C ARG A 74 -13.55 6.08 -4.65
N GLY A 75 -13.20 6.05 -3.36
CA GLY A 75 -11.96 6.64 -2.83
C GLY A 75 -10.76 5.68 -2.74
N SER A 76 -10.96 4.39 -2.98
CA SER A 76 -9.90 3.37 -2.91
C SER A 76 -8.90 3.46 -4.06
N MET A 77 -7.76 2.77 -3.94
CA MET A 77 -6.84 2.60 -5.06
C MET A 77 -7.44 1.77 -6.22
N MET A 78 -8.47 0.95 -5.97
CA MET A 78 -9.15 0.20 -7.05
C MET A 78 -9.93 1.13 -7.98
N ALA A 79 -10.69 2.09 -7.43
CA ALA A 79 -11.45 3.08 -8.21
C ALA A 79 -10.59 4.15 -8.91
N ASN A 80 -9.30 4.18 -8.58
CA ASN A 80 -8.36 5.19 -9.02
C ASN A 80 -7.07 4.59 -9.61
N SER A 81 -7.06 3.28 -9.87
CA SER A 81 -5.92 2.56 -10.46
C SER A 81 -5.53 3.09 -11.83
N ALA A 82 -6.52 3.59 -12.60
CA ALA A 82 -6.34 4.27 -13.87
C ALA A 82 -5.98 5.76 -13.72
N ARG A 83 -6.20 6.37 -12.55
CA ARG A 83 -5.90 7.79 -12.27
C ARG A 83 -4.53 8.01 -11.63
N ASP A 84 -3.91 6.94 -11.14
CA ASP A 84 -2.61 6.96 -10.47
C ASP A 84 -1.50 7.50 -11.40
N PRO A 85 -0.85 8.63 -11.05
CA PRO A 85 0.23 9.18 -11.86
C PRO A 85 1.50 8.32 -11.83
N VAL A 86 1.74 7.56 -10.75
CA VAL A 86 2.87 6.62 -10.65
C VAL A 86 2.71 5.50 -11.67
N PHE A 87 1.49 4.96 -11.82
CA PHE A 87 1.16 3.96 -12.84
C PHE A 87 1.50 4.47 -14.26
N TRP A 88 1.07 5.68 -14.63
CA TRP A 88 1.35 6.22 -15.97
C TRP A 88 2.83 6.54 -16.21
N ALA A 89 3.58 6.93 -15.18
CA ALA A 89 5.03 7.07 -15.29
C ALA A 89 5.70 5.70 -15.51
N GLY A 90 5.28 4.65 -14.81
CA GLY A 90 5.73 3.28 -15.01
C GLY A 90 5.37 2.73 -16.40
N VAL A 91 4.16 2.99 -16.91
CA VAL A 91 3.73 2.63 -18.28
C VAL A 91 4.59 3.33 -19.33
N ALA A 92 4.96 4.59 -19.12
CA ALA A 92 5.86 5.32 -20.01
C ALA A 92 7.24 4.66 -20.11
N LEU A 93 7.85 4.29 -18.96
CA LEU A 93 9.12 3.54 -18.95
C LEU A 93 8.97 2.16 -19.59
N ALA A 94 7.96 1.38 -19.21
CA ALA A 94 7.72 0.04 -19.75
C ALA A 94 7.59 0.05 -21.29
N ASN A 95 6.86 1.03 -21.85
CA ASN A 95 6.75 1.19 -23.31
C ASN A 95 8.04 1.73 -23.96
N GLN A 96 8.90 2.46 -23.24
CA GLN A 96 10.23 2.83 -23.74
C GLN A 96 11.16 1.60 -23.84
N ASP A 97 11.14 0.76 -22.81
CA ASP A 97 11.99 -0.42 -22.66
C ASP A 97 11.60 -1.55 -23.61
N TYR A 98 10.29 -1.80 -23.70
CA TYR A 98 9.73 -2.84 -24.56
C TYR A 98 8.38 -2.37 -25.16
N PRO A 99 8.41 -1.64 -26.29
CA PRO A 99 7.21 -1.10 -26.92
C PRO A 99 6.18 -2.17 -27.26
N GLY A 100 4.95 -1.99 -26.77
CA GLY A 100 3.80 -2.86 -27.08
C GLY A 100 3.47 -3.96 -26.07
N GLU A 101 4.19 -4.08 -24.95
CA GLU A 101 3.87 -5.05 -23.87
C GLU A 101 3.17 -4.37 -22.66
N THR A 102 2.67 -3.13 -22.82
CA THR A 102 1.95 -2.40 -21.75
C THR A 102 0.45 -2.72 -21.68
N GLU A 103 -0.05 -3.58 -22.56
CA GLU A 103 -1.46 -3.96 -22.60
C GLU A 103 -1.90 -4.69 -21.31
N ASP A 104 -1.05 -5.55 -20.75
CA ASP A 104 -1.27 -6.19 -19.45
C ASP A 104 -1.34 -5.16 -18.29
N CYS A 105 -0.62 -4.04 -18.39
CA CYS A 105 -0.67 -2.96 -17.41
C CYS A 105 -2.05 -2.30 -17.40
N VAL A 106 -2.58 -1.97 -18.58
CA VAL A 106 -3.94 -1.41 -18.73
C VAL A 106 -5.00 -2.45 -18.39
N ARG A 107 -4.79 -3.73 -18.73
CA ARG A 107 -5.67 -4.85 -18.35
C ARG A 107 -5.90 -4.94 -16.85
N CYS A 108 -4.87 -4.67 -16.05
CA CYS A 108 -4.96 -4.59 -14.58
C CYS A 108 -5.57 -3.26 -14.10
N HIS A 109 -5.09 -2.11 -14.60
CA HIS A 109 -5.36 -0.80 -14.01
C HIS A 109 -6.55 -0.04 -14.61
N SER A 110 -6.92 -0.29 -15.86
CA SER A 110 -8.18 0.13 -16.48
C SER A 110 -8.80 -1.03 -17.29
N PRO A 111 -9.37 -2.04 -16.61
CA PRO A 111 -9.96 -3.21 -17.26
C PRO A 111 -11.04 -2.85 -18.30
N ARG A 112 -11.79 -1.76 -18.08
CA ARG A 112 -12.75 -1.22 -19.06
C ARG A 112 -12.07 -0.71 -20.33
N ALA A 113 -10.98 0.07 -20.21
CA ALA A 113 -10.23 0.53 -21.39
C ALA A 113 -9.71 -0.64 -22.21
N PHE A 114 -9.11 -1.64 -21.55
CA PHE A 114 -8.64 -2.86 -22.19
C PHE A 114 -9.79 -3.54 -22.98
N LEU A 115 -10.91 -3.86 -22.32
CA LEU A 115 -12.05 -4.56 -22.95
C LEU A 115 -12.68 -3.79 -24.12
N GLU A 116 -12.65 -2.45 -24.08
CA GLU A 116 -13.12 -1.57 -25.14
C GLU A 116 -12.11 -1.36 -26.29
N GLY A 117 -10.91 -1.93 -26.19
CA GLY A 117 -9.88 -1.88 -27.22
C GLY A 117 -8.94 -0.66 -27.12
N ALA A 118 -8.82 -0.06 -25.94
CA ALA A 118 -7.86 1.00 -25.59
C ALA A 118 -6.77 0.46 -24.64
N GLY A 119 -6.42 -0.83 -24.75
CA GLY A 119 -5.36 -1.47 -23.96
C GLY A 119 -3.95 -0.95 -24.25
N ASP A 120 -3.73 -0.32 -25.41
CA ASP A 120 -2.45 0.28 -25.82
C ASP A 120 -2.26 1.72 -25.34
N ALA A 121 -3.15 2.24 -24.48
CA ALA A 121 -3.04 3.57 -23.91
C ALA A 121 -1.75 3.76 -23.09
N LEU A 122 -1.11 4.92 -23.26
CA LEU A 122 0.16 5.29 -22.63
C LEU A 122 0.04 6.50 -21.68
N ALA A 123 -1.14 7.12 -21.60
CA ALA A 123 -1.44 8.21 -20.69
C ALA A 123 -2.94 8.30 -20.35
N LEU A 124 -3.26 8.89 -19.19
CA LEU A 124 -4.63 9.15 -18.75
C LEU A 124 -5.47 9.94 -19.77
N GLU A 125 -4.86 10.86 -20.53
CA GLU A 125 -5.56 11.66 -21.54
C GLU A 125 -6.10 10.84 -22.72
N GLU A 126 -5.57 9.64 -22.93
CA GLU A 126 -6.02 8.72 -23.98
C GLU A 126 -7.27 7.93 -23.56
N LEU A 127 -7.57 7.91 -22.25
CA LEU A 127 -8.76 7.28 -21.68
C LEU A 127 -9.97 8.21 -21.65
N GLY A 128 -11.12 7.67 -22.07
CA GLY A 128 -12.45 8.28 -21.87
C GLY A 128 -12.82 8.34 -20.38
N GLU A 129 -13.76 9.23 -20.02
CA GLU A 129 -14.17 9.49 -18.62
C GLU A 129 -14.52 8.21 -17.85
N ASP A 130 -15.39 7.38 -18.44
CA ASP A 130 -15.81 6.08 -17.93
C ASP A 130 -14.64 5.08 -17.76
N GLN A 131 -13.57 5.19 -18.55
CA GLN A 131 -12.40 4.30 -18.47
C GLN A 131 -11.46 4.69 -17.31
N ARG A 132 -11.63 5.88 -16.72
CA ARG A 132 -10.83 6.35 -15.57
C ARG A 132 -11.31 5.78 -14.25
N GLU A 133 -12.45 5.10 -14.24
CA GLU A 133 -13.04 4.43 -13.06
C GLU A 133 -12.20 3.26 -12.51
N GLY A 134 -11.15 2.83 -13.22
CA GLY A 134 -10.23 1.80 -12.73
C GLY A 134 -10.88 0.41 -12.67
N VAL A 135 -10.61 -0.32 -11.58
CA VAL A 135 -11.19 -1.64 -11.30
C VAL A 135 -12.60 -1.46 -10.75
N ASP A 136 -13.60 -1.49 -11.64
CA ASP A 136 -14.99 -1.11 -11.37
C ASP A 136 -15.91 -2.24 -10.82
N CYS A 137 -17.13 -1.84 -10.43
CA CYS A 137 -18.14 -2.72 -9.88
C CYS A 137 -18.58 -3.82 -10.87
N ASP A 138 -18.81 -3.48 -12.14
CA ASP A 138 -19.36 -4.41 -13.13
C ASP A 138 -18.32 -5.45 -13.54
N LEU A 139 -17.04 -5.09 -13.57
CA LEU A 139 -15.93 -6.03 -13.72
C LEU A 139 -15.93 -7.06 -12.60
N CYS A 140 -15.84 -6.62 -11.34
CA CYS A 140 -15.73 -7.51 -10.18
C CYS A 140 -16.98 -8.38 -10.02
N HIS A 141 -18.17 -7.80 -10.17
CA HIS A 141 -19.43 -8.52 -10.02
C HIS A 141 -19.87 -9.32 -11.27
N ARG A 142 -19.19 -9.22 -12.41
CA ARG A 142 -19.38 -10.15 -13.55
C ARG A 142 -18.28 -11.20 -13.65
N MET A 143 -17.19 -11.09 -12.92
CA MET A 143 -16.10 -12.07 -12.99
C MET A 143 -16.54 -13.42 -12.42
N ILE A 144 -16.19 -14.50 -13.13
CA ILE A 144 -16.51 -15.88 -12.79
C ILE A 144 -15.25 -16.76 -12.82
N ASP A 145 -15.27 -17.87 -12.10
CA ASP A 145 -14.35 -18.98 -12.32
C ASP A 145 -14.93 -19.91 -13.39
N ASP A 146 -14.20 -20.10 -14.49
CA ASP A 146 -14.53 -21.09 -15.53
C ASP A 146 -13.96 -22.48 -15.21
N GLY A 147 -13.12 -22.60 -14.17
CA GLY A 147 -12.40 -23.82 -13.80
C GLY A 147 -11.23 -24.17 -14.72
N GLU A 148 -10.90 -23.32 -15.70
CA GLU A 148 -9.86 -23.56 -16.70
C GLU A 148 -8.80 -22.43 -16.75
N THR A 149 -9.19 -21.18 -16.49
CA THR A 149 -8.35 -19.99 -16.54
C THR A 149 -7.53 -19.82 -15.25
N PRO A 150 -6.19 -19.82 -15.32
CA PRO A 150 -5.34 -19.68 -14.15
C PRO A 150 -5.36 -18.26 -13.57
N ALA A 151 -4.94 -18.15 -12.31
CA ALA A 151 -4.71 -16.86 -11.65
C ALA A 151 -3.61 -16.03 -12.35
N GLY A 152 -3.56 -14.74 -12.04
CA GLY A 152 -2.51 -13.81 -12.44
C GLY A 152 -2.64 -13.17 -13.82
N ASN A 153 -1.86 -12.10 -14.02
CA ASN A 153 -1.83 -11.22 -15.22
C ASN A 153 -3.23 -10.73 -15.67
N ALA A 154 -4.12 -10.43 -14.72
CA ALA A 154 -5.50 -9.98 -14.95
C ALA A 154 -6.30 -10.85 -15.95
N ARG A 155 -6.05 -12.17 -15.94
CA ARG A 155 -6.75 -13.15 -16.77
C ARG A 155 -8.16 -13.44 -16.23
N TYR A 156 -9.00 -12.41 -16.19
CA TYR A 156 -10.40 -12.53 -15.78
C TYR A 156 -11.26 -13.15 -16.88
N VAL A 157 -12.27 -13.91 -16.46
CA VAL A 157 -13.38 -14.36 -17.31
C VAL A 157 -14.64 -13.67 -16.82
N LEU A 158 -15.37 -13.01 -17.71
CA LEU A 158 -16.59 -12.29 -17.40
C LEU A 158 -17.83 -13.03 -17.89
N ALA A 159 -18.87 -13.07 -17.06
CA ALA A 159 -20.21 -13.39 -17.50
C ALA A 159 -20.70 -12.33 -18.50
N ASP A 160 -21.30 -12.80 -19.58
CA ASP A 160 -21.78 -11.97 -20.70
C ASP A 160 -23.13 -12.43 -21.26
N ALA A 161 -23.55 -13.67 -20.92
CA ALA A 161 -24.86 -14.18 -21.30
C ALA A 161 -25.98 -13.38 -20.59
N PRO A 162 -26.91 -12.74 -21.33
CA PRO A 162 -27.97 -11.96 -20.71
C PRO A 162 -29.09 -12.84 -20.15
N GLU A 163 -29.55 -12.50 -18.95
CA GLU A 163 -30.72 -13.07 -18.29
C GLU A 163 -31.84 -12.02 -18.22
N GLY A 164 -32.75 -12.04 -19.19
CA GLY A 164 -33.77 -11.01 -19.33
C GLY A 164 -33.21 -9.77 -20.03
N GLU A 165 -33.17 -8.63 -19.32
CA GLU A 165 -32.78 -7.31 -19.87
C GLU A 165 -31.33 -6.91 -19.55
N GLY A 166 -30.50 -7.81 -18.98
CA GLY A 166 -29.10 -7.53 -18.65
C GLY A 166 -28.30 -8.78 -18.27
N VAL A 167 -27.04 -8.61 -17.87
CA VAL A 167 -26.15 -9.70 -17.40
C VAL A 167 -26.31 -9.90 -15.88
N PRO A 168 -26.23 -11.14 -15.35
CA PRO A 168 -26.21 -11.39 -13.92
C PRO A 168 -24.99 -10.77 -13.22
N ARG A 169 -25.23 -10.17 -12.05
CA ARG A 169 -24.18 -9.71 -11.12
C ARG A 169 -24.10 -10.67 -9.95
N PHE A 170 -22.90 -11.13 -9.63
CA PHE A 170 -22.65 -12.12 -8.59
C PHE A 170 -22.47 -11.47 -7.22
N GLY A 171 -23.02 -12.12 -6.19
CA GLY A 171 -22.95 -11.68 -4.80
C GLY A 171 -23.18 -12.84 -3.83
N PRO A 172 -22.91 -12.65 -2.53
CA PRO A 172 -23.11 -13.70 -1.52
C PRO A 172 -24.58 -14.00 -1.25
N TRP A 173 -25.49 -13.09 -1.61
CA TRP A 173 -26.92 -13.17 -1.30
C TRP A 173 -27.71 -14.01 -2.31
N SER A 174 -28.67 -14.77 -1.81
CA SER A 174 -29.73 -15.36 -2.62
C SER A 174 -31.03 -14.57 -2.48
N TYR A 175 -31.70 -14.33 -3.60
CA TYR A 175 -33.04 -13.73 -3.65
C TYR A 175 -34.13 -14.76 -4.00
N GLU A 176 -33.83 -16.07 -4.01
CA GLU A 176 -34.81 -17.12 -4.32
C GLU A 176 -36.05 -17.04 -3.40
N GLY A 177 -37.22 -16.80 -3.99
CA GLY A 177 -38.48 -16.68 -3.27
C GLY A 177 -38.67 -15.38 -2.47
N GLY A 178 -37.75 -14.43 -2.61
CA GLY A 178 -37.79 -13.10 -2.01
C GLY A 178 -38.29 -12.01 -2.97
N ALA A 179 -37.90 -10.76 -2.68
CA ALA A 179 -37.93 -9.67 -3.65
C ALA A 179 -36.55 -9.61 -4.32
N GLU A 180 -36.51 -9.67 -5.65
CA GLU A 180 -35.27 -9.66 -6.44
C GLU A 180 -34.77 -8.22 -6.65
N PRO A 181 -33.45 -8.02 -6.90
CA PRO A 181 -32.90 -6.72 -7.30
C PRO A 181 -33.39 -6.30 -8.70
N GLU A 182 -33.25 -5.01 -9.02
CA GLU A 182 -33.68 -4.42 -10.31
C GLU A 182 -32.74 -4.77 -11.49
N HIS A 183 -31.73 -5.61 -11.27
CA HIS A 183 -30.88 -6.20 -12.30
C HIS A 183 -30.79 -7.72 -12.11
N PRO A 184 -30.45 -8.50 -13.15
CA PRO A 184 -30.21 -9.92 -13.00
C PRO A 184 -29.06 -10.19 -12.01
N TRP A 185 -29.13 -11.32 -11.30
CA TRP A 185 -28.23 -11.63 -10.19
C TRP A 185 -27.89 -13.12 -10.17
N GLY A 186 -26.75 -13.47 -9.57
CA GLY A 186 -26.38 -14.85 -9.26
C GLY A 186 -25.78 -14.94 -7.86
N GLN A 187 -26.07 -16.03 -7.14
CA GLN A 187 -25.37 -16.28 -5.87
C GLN A 187 -24.01 -16.93 -6.16
N ASP A 188 -22.95 -16.36 -5.61
CA ASP A 188 -21.62 -16.95 -5.56
C ASP A 188 -21.12 -16.99 -4.11
N LEU A 189 -20.71 -18.18 -3.67
CA LEU A 189 -20.23 -18.49 -2.33
C LEU A 189 -18.80 -19.06 -2.34
N GLU A 190 -18.15 -19.14 -3.50
CA GLU A 190 -16.85 -19.81 -3.68
C GLU A 190 -15.80 -18.91 -4.33
N PHE A 191 -16.10 -18.28 -5.47
CA PHE A 191 -15.10 -17.50 -6.21
C PHE A 191 -15.02 -16.04 -5.75
N LEU A 192 -16.11 -15.28 -5.84
CA LEU A 192 -16.20 -13.88 -5.38
C LEU A 192 -15.78 -13.66 -3.92
N PRO A 193 -16.16 -14.50 -2.92
CA PRO A 193 -15.66 -14.37 -1.55
C PRO A 193 -14.30 -15.07 -1.29
N GLY A 194 -13.76 -15.80 -2.28
CA GLY A 194 -12.53 -16.57 -2.19
C GLY A 194 -11.30 -15.82 -2.71
N ALA A 195 -10.13 -16.03 -2.09
CA ALA A 195 -8.89 -15.34 -2.44
C ALA A 195 -8.48 -15.48 -3.93
N ARG A 196 -8.92 -16.56 -4.61
CA ARG A 196 -8.71 -16.80 -6.04
C ARG A 196 -9.23 -15.66 -6.92
N MET A 197 -10.31 -14.97 -6.55
CA MET A 197 -10.78 -13.76 -7.25
C MET A 197 -9.70 -12.68 -7.28
N CYS A 198 -9.16 -12.31 -6.11
CA CYS A 198 -8.09 -11.31 -5.98
C CYS A 198 -6.80 -11.76 -6.70
N GLY A 199 -6.51 -13.07 -6.67
CA GLY A 199 -5.40 -13.69 -7.37
C GLY A 199 -5.45 -13.55 -8.89
N THR A 200 -6.58 -13.17 -9.50
CA THR A 200 -6.63 -12.83 -10.93
C THR A 200 -5.69 -11.66 -11.27
N CYS A 201 -5.57 -10.66 -10.38
CA CYS A 201 -4.72 -9.48 -10.60
C CYS A 201 -3.47 -9.47 -9.70
N HIS A 202 -3.55 -9.98 -8.47
CA HIS A 202 -2.45 -9.92 -7.48
C HIS A 202 -1.44 -11.07 -7.58
N ASP A 203 -1.11 -11.46 -8.80
CA ASP A 203 -0.10 -12.47 -9.13
C ASP A 203 0.43 -12.10 -10.54
N VAL A 204 1.58 -11.42 -10.63
CA VAL A 204 2.04 -10.74 -11.85
C VAL A 204 3.37 -11.31 -12.31
N SER A 205 3.41 -11.81 -13.55
CA SER A 205 4.63 -12.25 -14.21
C SER A 205 4.97 -11.34 -15.39
N THR A 206 6.25 -11.06 -15.62
CA THR A 206 6.69 -10.43 -16.89
C THR A 206 7.06 -11.51 -17.91
N ALA A 207 7.16 -11.14 -19.19
CA ALA A 207 7.47 -12.08 -20.27
C ALA A 207 8.95 -12.58 -20.27
N ARG A 208 9.80 -12.05 -19.39
CA ARG A 208 11.21 -12.48 -19.27
C ARG A 208 11.30 -13.81 -18.52
N GLU A 209 12.29 -14.64 -18.86
CA GLU A 209 12.62 -15.82 -18.05
C GLU A 209 13.43 -15.38 -16.83
N ARG A 210 13.05 -15.84 -15.64
CA ARG A 210 13.83 -15.62 -14.42
C ARG A 210 15.19 -16.32 -14.54
N VAL A 211 16.27 -15.66 -14.12
CA VAL A 211 17.61 -16.25 -14.04
C VAL A 211 18.10 -16.38 -12.59
N ASP A 212 19.08 -17.26 -12.37
CA ASP A 212 19.85 -17.33 -11.12
C ASP A 212 21.04 -16.33 -11.11
N ASP A 213 21.82 -16.33 -10.02
CA ASP A 213 22.97 -15.44 -9.83
C ASP A 213 24.06 -15.62 -10.91
N GLU A 214 24.14 -16.80 -11.53
CA GLU A 214 25.03 -17.09 -12.65
C GLU A 214 24.44 -16.70 -14.03
N GLY A 215 23.19 -16.21 -14.09
CA GLY A 215 22.49 -15.83 -15.31
C GLY A 215 21.91 -17.02 -16.06
N VAL A 216 21.67 -18.15 -15.39
CA VAL A 216 21.06 -19.35 -15.98
C VAL A 216 19.54 -19.30 -15.80
N GLY A 217 18.81 -19.47 -16.90
CA GLY A 217 17.35 -19.51 -16.91
C GLY A 217 16.79 -20.61 -16.00
N MET A 218 15.86 -20.22 -15.13
CA MET A 218 15.23 -21.07 -14.12
C MET A 218 13.99 -21.80 -14.65
N GLY A 219 13.61 -21.60 -15.92
CA GLY A 219 12.47 -22.27 -16.56
C GLY A 219 11.09 -21.71 -16.18
N VAL A 220 11.04 -20.58 -15.47
CA VAL A 220 9.82 -19.85 -15.09
C VAL A 220 9.88 -18.39 -15.57
N PRO A 221 8.74 -17.73 -15.84
CA PRO A 221 8.69 -16.28 -16.03
C PRO A 221 9.22 -15.52 -14.81
N PHE A 222 9.65 -14.26 -14.99
CA PHE A 222 10.06 -13.43 -13.87
C PHE A 222 8.87 -13.06 -12.98
N ASN A 223 8.99 -13.38 -11.69
CA ASN A 223 7.91 -13.40 -10.71
C ASN A 223 7.73 -12.06 -9.98
N GLU A 224 7.57 -10.97 -10.75
CA GLU A 224 7.51 -9.57 -10.27
C GLU A 224 6.57 -9.34 -9.07
N GLN A 225 5.36 -9.91 -9.06
CA GLN A 225 4.48 -9.86 -7.87
C GLN A 225 3.88 -11.23 -7.60
N ARG A 226 3.90 -11.66 -6.33
CA ARG A 226 3.43 -13.00 -5.92
C ARG A 226 2.50 -12.97 -4.72
N THR A 227 1.80 -11.87 -4.45
CA THR A 227 0.92 -11.72 -3.27
C THR A 227 -0.09 -12.85 -3.11
N TYR A 228 -0.73 -13.29 -4.20
CA TYR A 228 -1.63 -14.44 -4.16
C TYR A 228 -0.90 -15.77 -3.96
N SER A 229 0.23 -16.00 -4.63
CA SER A 229 1.04 -17.21 -4.46
C SER A 229 1.64 -17.32 -3.05
N GLU A 230 2.09 -16.21 -2.45
CA GLU A 230 2.55 -16.10 -1.07
C GLU A 230 1.42 -16.47 -0.08
N TRP A 231 0.20 -16.00 -0.34
CA TRP A 231 -0.98 -16.42 0.43
C TRP A 231 -1.30 -17.90 0.24
N LEU A 232 -1.26 -18.40 -1.00
CA LEU A 232 -1.57 -19.79 -1.33
C LEU A 232 -0.60 -20.78 -0.67
N GLY A 233 0.66 -20.38 -0.47
CA GLY A 233 1.67 -21.15 0.25
C GLY A 233 1.65 -20.99 1.78
N SER A 234 0.75 -20.16 2.34
CA SER A 234 0.69 -19.83 3.77
C SER A 234 -0.37 -20.64 4.55
N ALA A 235 -0.31 -20.57 5.89
CA ALA A 235 -1.31 -21.15 6.78
C ALA A 235 -2.74 -20.58 6.57
N TYR A 236 -2.87 -19.39 5.98
CA TYR A 236 -4.16 -18.75 5.76
C TYR A 236 -4.95 -19.37 4.59
N ALA A 237 -4.26 -20.04 3.65
CA ALA A 237 -4.90 -20.76 2.55
C ALA A 237 -5.34 -22.19 2.92
N GLU A 238 -4.90 -22.74 4.06
CA GLU A 238 -5.19 -24.12 4.45
C GLU A 238 -6.68 -24.34 4.78
N PRO A 239 -7.44 -25.16 4.01
CA PRO A 239 -8.87 -25.35 4.26
C PRO A 239 -9.14 -26.08 5.59
N GLY A 240 -9.85 -25.43 6.51
CA GLY A 240 -10.07 -25.90 7.87
C GLY A 240 -8.89 -25.71 8.82
N GLY A 241 -7.85 -24.96 8.40
CA GLY A 241 -6.75 -24.53 9.24
C GLY A 241 -7.19 -23.60 10.37
N ALA A 242 -6.39 -23.50 11.43
CA ALA A 242 -6.69 -22.62 12.56
C ALA A 242 -6.58 -21.12 12.21
N ASP A 243 -5.77 -20.81 11.20
CA ASP A 243 -5.47 -19.45 10.72
C ASP A 243 -6.18 -19.15 9.37
N GLN A 244 -7.10 -20.01 8.92
CA GLN A 244 -7.70 -19.90 7.58
C GLN A 244 -8.40 -18.54 7.37
N ALA A 245 -7.99 -17.79 6.34
CA ALA A 245 -8.54 -16.49 5.99
C ALA A 245 -8.41 -16.22 4.47
N SER A 246 -9.43 -15.63 3.84
CA SER A 246 -9.36 -15.16 2.44
C SER A 246 -8.89 -13.71 2.36
N CYS A 247 -8.42 -13.24 1.21
CA CYS A 247 -8.12 -11.82 0.96
C CYS A 247 -9.29 -10.91 1.40
N GLN A 248 -10.51 -11.30 1.06
CA GLN A 248 -11.75 -10.60 1.39
C GLN A 248 -11.98 -10.48 2.90
N SER A 249 -11.61 -11.50 3.69
CA SER A 249 -11.81 -11.48 5.14
C SER A 249 -11.04 -10.38 5.87
N CYS A 250 -9.94 -9.88 5.28
CA CYS A 250 -9.18 -8.74 5.78
C CYS A 250 -9.47 -7.43 5.00
N HIS A 251 -9.41 -7.46 3.66
CA HIS A 251 -9.48 -6.26 2.82
C HIS A 251 -10.91 -5.84 2.42
N VAL A 252 -11.90 -6.70 2.63
CA VAL A 252 -13.32 -6.45 2.31
C VAL A 252 -14.19 -6.78 3.55
N PRO A 253 -13.93 -6.12 4.71
CA PRO A 253 -14.39 -6.58 6.01
C PRO A 253 -15.91 -6.66 6.12
N ALA A 254 -16.38 -7.75 6.74
CA ALA A 254 -17.80 -8.04 6.88
C ALA A 254 -18.55 -6.99 7.71
N ILE A 255 -19.79 -6.71 7.31
CA ILE A 255 -20.74 -5.86 8.02
C ILE A 255 -21.63 -6.77 8.86
N GLU A 256 -21.47 -6.72 10.19
CA GLU A 256 -22.31 -7.49 11.09
C GLU A 256 -23.72 -6.89 11.21
N GLY A 257 -24.72 -7.78 11.22
CA GLY A 257 -26.14 -7.41 11.34
C GLY A 257 -26.79 -7.09 10.00
N THR A 258 -27.99 -6.51 10.06
CA THR A 258 -28.90 -6.50 8.92
C THR A 258 -28.67 -5.30 7.99
N ILE A 259 -28.25 -5.52 6.74
CA ILE A 259 -27.83 -4.46 5.78
C ILE A 259 -28.81 -4.30 4.60
N LEU A 260 -28.84 -3.13 3.96
CA LEU A 260 -29.62 -2.89 2.74
C LEU A 260 -28.81 -3.29 1.49
N GLY A 261 -29.48 -3.95 0.53
CA GLY A 261 -28.90 -4.20 -0.80
C GLY A 261 -28.99 -3.00 -1.75
N CYS A 262 -29.96 -2.09 -1.55
CA CYS A 262 -30.13 -0.86 -2.33
C CYS A 262 -30.78 0.26 -1.49
N ASN A 263 -30.40 1.52 -1.75
CA ASN A 263 -30.88 2.74 -1.09
C ASN A 263 -32.35 3.08 -1.43
N MET A 264 -32.78 2.85 -2.68
CA MET A 264 -34.11 3.16 -3.23
C MET A 264 -35.10 1.99 -3.05
N PHE A 265 -34.59 0.79 -2.79
CA PHE A 265 -35.38 -0.42 -2.55
C PHE A 265 -35.27 -0.90 -1.10
N ALA A 266 -36.28 -0.55 -0.31
CA ALA A 266 -36.57 -1.21 0.96
C ALA A 266 -37.16 -2.63 0.70
N GLY A 267 -36.37 -3.50 0.08
CA GLY A 267 -36.56 -4.94 0.11
C GLY A 267 -36.44 -5.47 1.55
N GLN A 268 -36.50 -6.79 1.73
CA GLN A 268 -36.05 -7.33 3.03
C GLN A 268 -34.55 -7.07 3.15
N PRO A 269 -34.08 -6.34 4.17
CA PRO A 269 -32.65 -6.17 4.38
C PRO A 269 -32.01 -7.53 4.68
N HIS A 270 -30.77 -7.71 4.24
CA HIS A 270 -30.04 -8.98 4.32
C HIS A 270 -29.62 -9.24 5.77
N GLU A 271 -30.27 -10.20 6.43
CA GLU A 271 -30.02 -10.56 7.83
C GLU A 271 -28.61 -11.16 8.04
N ASP A 272 -28.04 -11.79 6.99
CA ASP A 272 -26.71 -12.40 6.99
C ASP A 272 -25.55 -11.40 6.83
N GLY A 273 -25.84 -10.09 6.80
CA GLY A 273 -24.82 -9.04 6.65
C GLY A 273 -24.38 -8.81 5.20
N GLY A 274 -23.28 -8.07 5.05
CA GLY A 274 -22.69 -7.68 3.78
C GLY A 274 -21.18 -7.45 3.90
N SER A 275 -20.58 -6.74 2.94
CA SER A 275 -19.13 -6.53 2.90
C SER A 275 -18.79 -5.09 2.54
N ARG A 276 -17.85 -4.48 3.28
CA ARG A 276 -17.40 -3.10 3.02
C ARG A 276 -16.44 -3.07 1.84
N HIS A 277 -16.64 -2.12 0.93
CA HIS A 277 -15.81 -1.96 -0.26
C HIS A 277 -14.69 -0.92 -0.05
N VAL A 278 -14.08 -0.90 1.14
CA VAL A 278 -13.00 0.04 1.46
C VAL A 278 -11.69 -0.30 0.76
N LEU A 279 -11.43 -1.61 0.54
CA LEU A 279 -10.39 -2.12 -0.39
C LEU A 279 -9.00 -1.49 -0.16
N VAL A 280 -8.63 -1.32 1.10
CA VAL A 280 -7.40 -0.61 1.50
C VAL A 280 -6.16 -1.51 1.54
N GLY A 281 -5.02 -0.88 1.28
CA GLY A 281 -3.67 -1.44 1.43
C GLY A 281 -2.83 -0.57 2.35
N ALA A 282 -1.65 -0.15 1.91
CA ALA A 282 -0.74 0.73 2.67
C ALA A 282 -0.40 2.07 1.95
N ASN A 283 -1.01 2.35 0.78
CA ASN A 283 -0.62 3.47 -0.08
C ASN A 283 -1.33 4.80 0.24
N ALA A 284 -1.30 5.22 1.52
CA ALA A 284 -1.98 6.43 1.99
C ALA A 284 -1.48 7.70 1.26
N THR A 285 -0.19 7.76 0.93
CA THR A 285 0.43 8.90 0.26
C THR A 285 -0.07 9.09 -1.17
N THR A 286 -0.22 8.02 -1.96
CA THR A 286 -0.81 8.15 -3.31
C THR A 286 -2.29 8.52 -3.24
N LEU A 287 -3.05 8.06 -2.23
CA LEU A 287 -4.42 8.54 -2.01
C LEU A 287 -4.47 10.05 -1.74
N ARG A 288 -3.48 10.63 -1.04
CA ARG A 288 -3.35 12.08 -0.85
C ARG A 288 -3.01 12.82 -2.15
N VAL A 289 -2.16 12.24 -3.00
CA VAL A 289 -1.88 12.75 -4.36
C VAL A 289 -3.14 12.74 -5.22
N LEU A 290 -3.88 11.62 -5.23
CA LEU A 290 -5.14 11.47 -5.94
C LEU A 290 -6.21 12.46 -5.45
N ALA A 291 -6.26 12.75 -4.14
CA ALA A 291 -7.13 13.78 -3.58
C ALA A 291 -6.74 15.19 -4.07
N SER A 292 -5.45 15.52 -4.11
CA SER A 292 -4.99 16.80 -4.66
C SER A 292 -5.37 16.98 -6.14
N LEU A 293 -5.18 15.92 -6.95
CA LEU A 293 -5.40 15.97 -8.40
C LEU A 293 -6.88 15.89 -8.81
N TYR A 294 -7.67 15.02 -8.17
CA TYR A 294 -9.01 14.64 -8.61
C TYR A 294 -10.13 14.95 -7.60
N GLY A 295 -9.77 15.40 -6.40
CA GLY A 295 -10.67 15.86 -5.35
C GLY A 295 -11.34 17.22 -5.65
N ASP A 296 -12.02 17.79 -4.65
CA ASP A 296 -12.81 19.02 -4.75
C ASP A 296 -11.96 20.24 -5.16
N ALA A 297 -10.67 20.23 -4.81
CA ALA A 297 -9.70 21.28 -5.19
C ALA A 297 -9.05 21.05 -6.57
N GLY A 298 -9.09 19.82 -7.08
CA GLY A 298 -8.50 19.37 -8.34
C GLY A 298 -9.51 19.38 -9.49
N THR A 299 -9.72 18.23 -10.15
CA THR A 299 -10.73 18.10 -11.22
C THR A 299 -12.17 17.97 -10.71
N GLY A 300 -12.39 17.57 -9.45
CA GLY A 300 -13.71 17.31 -8.88
C GLY A 300 -14.37 16.01 -9.40
N GLU A 301 -13.58 15.06 -9.92
CA GLU A 301 -14.05 13.72 -10.34
C GLU A 301 -14.39 12.80 -9.16
N VAL A 302 -13.82 13.08 -7.98
CA VAL A 302 -14.03 12.39 -6.72
C VAL A 302 -14.32 13.43 -5.65
N ALA A 303 -15.25 13.17 -4.74
CA ALA A 303 -15.44 14.03 -3.57
C ALA A 303 -14.33 13.78 -2.54
N ASP A 304 -13.74 14.84 -1.98
CA ASP A 304 -12.65 14.76 -0.98
C ASP A 304 -12.97 13.77 0.16
N ALA A 305 -14.22 13.80 0.66
CA ALA A 305 -14.69 12.93 1.73
C ALA A 305 -14.48 11.42 1.47
N ARG A 306 -14.48 10.96 0.21
CA ARG A 306 -14.22 9.54 -0.12
C ARG A 306 -12.73 9.21 -0.07
N PHE A 307 -11.85 10.16 -0.42
CA PHE A 307 -10.42 10.00 -0.20
C PHE A 307 -10.06 10.10 1.28
N GLU A 308 -10.61 11.07 2.02
CA GLU A 308 -10.41 11.22 3.47
C GLU A 308 -10.78 9.93 4.22
N GLU A 309 -11.93 9.33 3.91
CA GLU A 309 -12.34 8.02 4.42
C GLU A 309 -11.33 6.92 4.09
N SER A 310 -10.92 6.81 2.82
CA SER A 310 -10.02 5.75 2.35
C SER A 310 -8.61 5.87 2.95
N ILE A 311 -8.14 7.10 3.17
CA ILE A 311 -6.86 7.40 3.85
C ILE A 311 -6.94 6.99 5.32
N ALA A 312 -8.02 7.36 6.03
CA ALA A 312 -8.20 6.98 7.43
C ALA A 312 -8.23 5.46 7.61
N TRP A 313 -8.98 4.74 6.78
CA TRP A 313 -8.97 3.27 6.75
C TRP A 313 -7.60 2.69 6.43
N THR A 314 -6.87 3.27 5.46
CA THR A 314 -5.52 2.81 5.09
C THR A 314 -4.55 2.94 6.26
N GLU A 315 -4.58 4.07 6.99
CA GLU A 315 -3.71 4.30 8.14
C GLU A 315 -4.08 3.45 9.37
N GLU A 316 -5.37 3.14 9.57
CA GLU A 316 -5.81 2.21 10.62
C GLU A 316 -5.43 0.76 10.30
N PHE A 317 -5.78 0.29 9.09
CA PHE A 317 -5.51 -1.07 8.64
C PHE A 317 -4.00 -1.39 8.56
N ALA A 318 -3.17 -0.44 8.13
CA ALA A 318 -1.72 -0.65 8.08
C ALA A 318 -1.11 -0.98 9.46
N ARG A 319 -1.72 -0.51 10.56
CA ARG A 319 -1.26 -0.82 11.93
C ARG A 319 -1.60 -2.23 12.40
N THR A 320 -2.41 -2.98 11.65
CA THR A 320 -2.69 -4.40 11.94
C THR A 320 -1.78 -5.35 11.17
N ALA A 321 -0.90 -4.84 10.31
CA ALA A 321 -0.05 -5.67 9.44
C ALA A 321 1.16 -6.29 10.15
N ALA A 322 1.57 -5.72 11.30
CA ALA A 322 2.78 -6.14 12.01
C ALA A 322 2.67 -5.99 13.53
N SER A 323 3.27 -6.92 14.27
CA SER A 323 3.56 -6.76 15.69
C SER A 323 5.04 -6.39 15.89
N LEU A 324 5.33 -5.54 16.87
CA LEU A 324 6.69 -5.11 17.23
C LEU A 324 6.96 -5.37 18.71
N GLU A 325 7.93 -6.23 19.00
CA GLU A 325 8.41 -6.53 20.35
C GLU A 325 9.81 -5.96 20.54
N VAL A 326 10.07 -5.31 21.68
CA VAL A 326 11.38 -4.70 22.01
C VAL A 326 11.74 -4.98 23.47
N ASP A 327 12.89 -5.60 23.69
CA ASP A 327 13.40 -5.93 25.02
C ASP A 327 14.15 -4.73 25.64
N PHE A 328 13.39 -3.72 26.09
CA PHE A 328 13.98 -2.52 26.71
C PHE A 328 14.75 -2.84 28.00
N PRO A 329 15.98 -2.31 28.16
CA PRO A 329 16.74 -2.47 29.41
C PRO A 329 16.12 -1.66 30.55
N ALA A 330 16.28 -2.11 31.79
CA ALA A 330 15.77 -1.37 32.96
C ALA A 330 16.55 -0.08 33.24
N ALA A 331 17.81 0.00 32.81
CA ALA A 331 18.69 1.15 32.93
C ALA A 331 19.82 1.09 31.89
N VAL A 332 20.42 2.24 31.57
CA VAL A 332 21.54 2.40 30.62
C VAL A 332 22.64 3.23 31.26
N ASP A 333 23.91 2.86 31.02
CA ASP A 333 25.08 3.67 31.38
C ASP A 333 25.75 4.17 30.10
N LEU A 334 25.78 5.49 29.90
CA LEU A 334 26.40 6.12 28.73
C LEU A 334 27.87 5.75 28.56
N GLY A 335 28.59 5.47 29.65
CA GLY A 335 30.00 5.07 29.65
C GLY A 335 30.25 3.64 29.16
N GLU A 336 29.26 2.76 29.26
CA GLU A 336 29.31 1.38 28.76
C GLU A 336 28.59 1.22 27.40
N GLY A 337 27.67 2.13 27.07
CA GLY A 337 26.86 2.12 25.84
C GLY A 337 25.53 1.40 26.00
N LEU A 338 24.86 1.11 24.88
CA LEU A 338 23.64 0.31 24.85
C LEU A 338 23.94 -1.02 24.13
N PRO A 339 24.28 -2.10 24.87
CA PRO A 339 24.48 -3.42 24.29
C PRO A 339 23.14 -4.14 24.07
N ASP A 340 22.98 -4.72 22.88
CA ASP A 340 22.02 -5.81 22.60
C ASP A 340 20.54 -5.45 22.87
N LEU A 341 20.07 -4.29 22.38
CA LEU A 341 18.64 -3.96 22.36
C LEU A 341 17.95 -4.81 21.28
N ALA A 342 17.41 -5.95 21.69
CA ALA A 342 16.70 -6.87 20.82
C ALA A 342 15.32 -6.31 20.38
N VAL A 343 15.04 -6.45 19.10
CA VAL A 343 13.82 -6.06 18.41
C VAL A 343 13.34 -7.24 17.57
N THR A 344 12.06 -7.61 17.69
CA THR A 344 11.43 -8.60 16.80
C THR A 344 10.21 -7.99 16.12
N VAL A 345 10.15 -8.15 14.80
CA VAL A 345 9.02 -7.76 13.95
C VAL A 345 8.32 -9.02 13.48
N THR A 346 7.04 -9.16 13.78
CA THR A 346 6.20 -10.29 13.32
C THR A 346 5.27 -9.82 12.22
N ASN A 347 5.18 -10.58 11.13
CA ASN A 347 4.22 -10.36 10.06
C ASN A 347 2.87 -11.01 10.42
N GLU A 348 1.82 -10.20 10.50
CA GLU A 348 0.45 -10.63 10.80
C GLU A 348 -0.40 -10.82 9.52
N THR A 349 0.18 -10.57 8.34
CA THR A 349 -0.50 -10.68 7.04
C THR A 349 -0.38 -12.06 6.42
N GLY A 350 -1.31 -12.38 5.53
CA GLY A 350 -1.34 -13.63 4.78
C GLY A 350 -0.33 -13.73 3.63
N HIS A 351 0.45 -12.70 3.35
CA HIS A 351 1.45 -12.63 2.27
C HIS A 351 2.79 -12.09 2.83
N LYS A 352 3.82 -11.84 2.01
CA LYS A 352 5.03 -11.17 2.51
C LYS A 352 4.69 -9.79 3.09
N LEU A 353 5.51 -9.29 4.01
CA LEU A 353 5.41 -7.93 4.52
C LEU A 353 6.67 -7.12 4.15
N PRO A 354 6.56 -6.10 3.29
CA PRO A 354 5.39 -5.68 2.50
C PRO A 354 5.33 -6.31 1.09
N SER A 355 4.30 -7.12 0.80
CA SER A 355 4.07 -7.75 -0.53
C SER A 355 3.65 -6.74 -1.62
N GLY A 356 3.56 -7.24 -2.86
CA GLY A 356 3.17 -6.50 -4.07
C GLY A 356 4.36 -5.96 -4.85
N TYR A 357 4.10 -4.93 -5.67
CA TYR A 357 5.06 -4.20 -6.50
C TYR A 357 6.36 -3.85 -5.74
N SER A 358 7.50 -4.30 -6.24
CA SER A 358 8.82 -4.19 -5.59
C SER A 358 9.38 -2.77 -5.61
N GLU A 359 9.29 -2.13 -6.78
CA GLU A 359 10.07 -0.92 -7.07
C GLU A 359 9.53 0.27 -6.28
N GLY A 360 10.43 1.03 -5.66
CA GLY A 360 10.06 2.14 -4.79
C GLY A 360 9.33 1.79 -3.50
N ARG A 361 9.35 0.52 -3.04
CA ARG A 361 8.71 0.07 -1.79
C ARG A 361 9.74 -0.38 -0.75
N VAL A 362 9.69 0.20 0.44
CA VAL A 362 10.55 -0.18 1.58
C VAL A 362 9.80 -0.13 2.90
N MET A 363 10.06 -1.10 3.78
CA MET A 363 9.77 -1.02 5.21
C MET A 363 11.09 -1.02 5.98
N TRP A 364 11.20 -0.37 7.14
CA TRP A 364 12.42 -0.40 7.95
C TRP A 364 12.14 -0.15 9.43
N LEU A 365 13.11 -0.55 10.27
CA LEU A 365 13.16 -0.15 11.68
C LEU A 365 13.91 1.18 11.82
N GLU A 366 13.24 2.15 12.44
CA GLU A 366 13.83 3.37 12.96
C GLU A 366 14.03 3.23 14.47
N LEU A 367 15.21 3.57 14.97
CA LEU A 367 15.51 3.70 16.39
C LEU A 367 15.91 5.14 16.73
N ARG A 368 15.36 5.65 17.83
CA ARG A 368 15.78 6.91 18.45
C ARG A 368 15.95 6.73 19.96
N ALA A 369 17.13 7.08 20.47
CA ALA A 369 17.42 7.24 21.88
C ALA A 369 17.67 8.72 22.19
N SER A 370 16.94 9.31 23.14
CA SER A 370 17.09 10.74 23.49
C SER A 370 17.03 11.03 24.98
N TYR A 371 17.82 12.02 25.42
CA TYR A 371 17.78 12.60 26.76
C TYR A 371 17.42 14.08 26.62
N GLY A 372 16.24 14.46 27.11
CA GLY A 372 15.62 15.74 26.76
C GLY A 372 15.51 15.92 25.23
N ASP A 373 15.95 17.08 24.74
CA ASP A 373 15.98 17.38 23.30
C ASP A 373 17.17 16.73 22.56
N ALA A 374 18.17 16.19 23.28
CA ALA A 374 19.39 15.63 22.67
C ALA A 374 19.18 14.19 22.21
N VAL A 375 19.45 13.91 20.94
CA VAL A 375 19.56 12.53 20.42
C VAL A 375 20.91 11.97 20.83
N VAL A 376 20.89 10.84 21.54
CA VAL A 376 22.07 10.13 22.05
C VAL A 376 22.55 9.10 21.03
N TRP A 377 21.60 8.31 20.49
CA TRP A 377 21.82 7.30 19.46
C TRP A 377 20.63 7.24 18.50
N SER A 378 20.92 6.87 17.26
CA SER A 378 19.97 6.75 16.17
C SER A 378 20.34 5.60 15.24
N SER A 379 19.34 5.07 14.55
CA SER A 379 19.52 4.25 13.33
C SER A 379 18.26 4.41 12.48
N GLY A 380 18.44 4.62 11.17
CA GLY A 380 17.32 4.72 10.23
C GLY A 380 16.32 5.86 10.47
N LEU A 381 16.71 6.98 11.09
CA LEU A 381 15.83 8.16 11.21
C LEU A 381 15.33 8.63 9.83
N TRP A 382 14.03 8.92 9.75
CA TRP A 382 13.47 9.61 8.59
C TRP A 382 13.79 11.11 8.64
N ASP A 383 14.57 11.59 7.68
CA ASP A 383 14.72 13.02 7.41
C ASP A 383 13.62 13.46 6.43
N ALA A 384 12.64 14.22 6.93
CA ALA A 384 11.52 14.72 6.15
C ALA A 384 11.83 15.96 5.30
N GLU A 385 12.99 16.62 5.49
CA GLU A 385 13.45 17.74 4.64
C GLU A 385 14.31 17.22 3.48
N ALA A 386 15.20 16.26 3.76
CA ALA A 386 16.00 15.57 2.74
C ALA A 386 15.26 14.40 2.06
N LEU A 387 14.08 14.03 2.56
CA LEU A 387 13.29 12.85 2.14
C LEU A 387 14.16 11.59 2.08
N SER A 388 14.86 11.28 3.16
CA SER A 388 15.82 10.17 3.19
C SER A 388 15.82 9.39 4.49
N ILE A 389 16.29 8.15 4.42
CA ILE A 389 16.50 7.28 5.58
C ILE A 389 17.97 7.37 5.97
N GLU A 390 18.25 7.67 7.25
CA GLU A 390 19.60 7.66 7.81
C GLU A 390 20.31 6.33 7.52
N GLY A 391 21.43 6.38 6.79
CA GLY A 391 22.22 5.20 6.43
C GLY A 391 23.30 4.90 7.48
N ASP A 392 23.20 3.76 8.15
CA ASP A 392 24.18 3.26 9.12
C ASP A 392 24.37 1.73 9.02
N GLU A 393 25.37 1.17 9.71
CA GLU A 393 25.72 -0.26 9.64
C GLU A 393 24.65 -1.19 10.27
N GLN A 394 23.71 -0.66 11.05
CA GLN A 394 22.63 -1.39 11.72
C GLN A 394 21.25 -1.14 11.07
N LEU A 395 21.16 -0.30 10.02
CA LEU A 395 19.92 0.01 9.34
C LEU A 395 19.22 -1.27 8.86
N ARG A 396 18.04 -1.56 9.41
CA ARG A 396 17.27 -2.78 9.13
C ARG A 396 16.09 -2.48 8.20
N ARG A 397 16.34 -2.54 6.89
CA ARG A 397 15.34 -2.45 5.82
C ARG A 397 14.62 -3.79 5.59
N TYR A 398 13.52 -3.77 4.86
CA TYR A 398 12.73 -4.90 4.37
C TYR A 398 12.21 -4.52 2.99
N GLU A 399 12.79 -5.10 1.95
CA GLU A 399 12.57 -4.71 0.55
C GLU A 399 12.80 -5.90 -0.39
N ALA A 400 12.37 -5.74 -1.63
CA ALA A 400 12.71 -6.66 -2.71
C ALA A 400 13.27 -5.86 -3.88
N ILE A 401 14.47 -6.22 -4.32
CA ILE A 401 15.21 -5.52 -5.37
C ILE A 401 15.37 -6.49 -6.53
N ALA A 402 14.61 -6.22 -7.58
CA ALA A 402 14.76 -6.87 -8.87
C ALA A 402 15.74 -6.08 -9.75
N GLU A 403 16.43 -6.76 -10.66
CA GLU A 403 17.23 -6.13 -11.70
C GLU A 403 17.26 -6.96 -12.99
N ARG A 404 17.73 -6.34 -14.07
CA ARG A 404 18.18 -7.03 -15.28
C ARG A 404 19.61 -7.53 -15.08
N HIS A 405 19.79 -8.84 -14.91
CA HIS A 405 21.06 -9.50 -14.57
C HIS A 405 22.24 -9.08 -15.45
N SER A 406 21.99 -8.85 -16.75
CA SER A 406 23.05 -8.60 -17.73
C SER A 406 23.84 -7.30 -17.52
N ASP A 407 23.26 -6.32 -16.81
CA ASP A 407 23.86 -5.00 -16.59
C ASP A 407 23.42 -4.26 -15.31
N GLY A 408 22.57 -4.87 -14.47
CA GLY A 408 22.13 -4.30 -13.19
C GLY A 408 21.15 -3.13 -13.32
N THR A 409 20.40 -3.06 -14.43
CA THR A 409 19.31 -2.06 -14.57
C THR A 409 18.19 -2.38 -13.58
N ARG A 410 17.72 -1.38 -12.83
CA ARG A 410 16.68 -1.49 -11.77
C ARG A 410 15.59 -0.45 -11.99
N ASN A 411 14.42 -0.66 -11.37
CA ASN A 411 13.25 0.22 -11.47
C ASN A 411 12.73 0.36 -12.92
N HIS A 412 12.82 -0.76 -13.65
CA HIS A 412 12.40 -0.91 -15.03
C HIS A 412 11.71 -2.27 -15.15
N LEU A 413 10.51 -2.40 -14.56
CA LEU A 413 9.77 -3.66 -14.38
C LEU A 413 9.88 -4.66 -15.54
N VAL A 414 9.67 -4.22 -16.79
CA VAL A 414 9.66 -5.13 -17.96
C VAL A 414 11.05 -5.64 -18.36
N LEU A 415 12.12 -5.09 -17.78
CA LEU A 415 13.50 -5.50 -17.96
C LEU A 415 14.00 -6.47 -16.87
N ASN A 416 13.32 -6.53 -15.72
CA ASN A 416 13.70 -7.36 -14.58
C ASN A 416 13.67 -8.86 -14.95
N ASP A 417 14.77 -9.57 -14.68
CA ASP A 417 14.89 -11.02 -14.82
C ASP A 417 15.60 -11.72 -13.65
N HIS A 418 16.15 -10.97 -12.70
CA HIS A 418 16.84 -11.51 -11.52
C HIS A 418 16.38 -10.81 -10.24
N TRP A 419 16.29 -11.56 -9.15
CA TRP A 419 16.10 -11.02 -7.81
C TRP A 419 17.46 -10.91 -7.13
N LEU A 420 17.90 -9.71 -6.82
CA LEU A 420 19.13 -9.48 -6.07
C LEU A 420 18.94 -9.76 -4.57
N VAL A 421 17.80 -9.34 -4.04
CA VAL A 421 17.38 -9.57 -2.65
C VAL A 421 15.85 -9.52 -2.58
N ASP A 422 15.28 -10.35 -1.71
CA ASP A 422 13.91 -10.26 -1.24
C ASP A 422 13.94 -10.66 0.23
N ASP A 423 14.04 -9.66 1.09
CA ASP A 423 14.19 -9.83 2.54
C ASP A 423 12.96 -9.34 3.34
N ARG A 424 11.86 -9.12 2.62
CA ARG A 424 10.50 -8.96 3.15
C ARG A 424 10.12 -10.14 4.04
N ILE A 425 9.39 -9.87 5.11
CA ILE A 425 9.07 -10.90 6.12
C ILE A 425 8.01 -11.87 5.53
N PRO A 426 8.27 -13.19 5.46
CA PRO A 426 7.30 -14.19 5.01
C PRO A 426 5.98 -14.20 5.81
N PRO A 427 4.85 -14.68 5.24
CA PRO A 427 3.64 -14.95 6.01
C PRO A 427 3.78 -16.21 6.87
N LYS A 428 2.91 -16.31 7.88
CA LYS A 428 2.82 -17.48 8.76
C LYS A 428 2.61 -18.76 7.95
N GLY A 429 3.51 -19.72 8.14
CA GLY A 429 3.42 -21.05 7.51
C GLY A 429 3.85 -21.11 6.06
N LEU A 430 4.46 -20.06 5.48
CA LEU A 430 4.94 -20.08 4.09
C LEU A 430 5.85 -21.30 3.84
N VAL A 431 5.42 -22.22 2.99
CA VAL A 431 6.23 -23.35 2.52
C VAL A 431 7.22 -22.91 1.45
N GLN A 432 8.26 -23.72 1.20
CA GLN A 432 9.21 -23.42 0.12
C GLN A 432 8.58 -23.49 -1.27
N ASP A 433 8.80 -22.45 -2.07
CA ASP A 433 8.54 -22.43 -3.51
C ASP A 433 9.50 -21.45 -4.21
N LEU A 434 9.93 -21.79 -5.43
CA LEU A 434 10.88 -20.98 -6.20
C LEU A 434 10.43 -19.53 -6.35
N GLU A 435 9.13 -19.28 -6.52
CA GLU A 435 8.57 -17.98 -6.83
C GLU A 435 8.19 -17.16 -5.58
N THR A 436 8.12 -17.79 -4.40
CA THR A 436 7.79 -17.12 -3.12
C THR A 436 8.88 -17.19 -2.06
N ASP A 437 9.94 -17.98 -2.24
CA ASP A 437 11.08 -18.02 -1.32
C ASP A 437 11.70 -16.62 -1.14
N PRO A 438 12.22 -16.28 0.06
CA PRO A 438 13.10 -15.12 0.24
C PRO A 438 14.40 -15.27 -0.55
N VAL A 439 15.02 -14.15 -0.92
CA VAL A 439 16.29 -14.13 -1.66
C VAL A 439 17.34 -13.37 -0.85
N GLY A 440 18.45 -14.04 -0.52
CA GLY A 440 19.47 -13.53 0.39
C GLY A 440 19.72 -14.48 1.57
N ASP A 441 20.41 -14.01 2.61
CA ASP A 441 20.80 -14.79 3.78
C ASP A 441 20.04 -14.43 5.07
N ARG A 442 19.08 -13.49 5.00
CA ARG A 442 18.31 -13.01 6.18
C ARG A 442 17.56 -14.11 6.92
N TYR A 443 16.91 -15.01 6.17
CA TYR A 443 16.05 -16.05 6.74
C TYR A 443 16.63 -17.45 6.53
N ALA A 444 16.52 -18.28 7.57
CA ALA A 444 16.82 -19.70 7.49
C ALA A 444 15.52 -20.51 7.60
N LEU A 445 15.39 -21.56 6.78
CA LEU A 445 14.23 -22.43 6.80
C LEU A 445 14.07 -23.12 8.17
N GLN A 446 12.85 -23.13 8.69
CA GLN A 446 12.53 -23.77 9.96
C GLN A 446 12.53 -25.30 9.86
N ALA A 447 12.58 -25.97 11.00
CA ALA A 447 12.65 -27.44 11.08
C ALA A 447 11.39 -28.17 10.60
N ASP A 448 10.27 -27.46 10.43
CA ASP A 448 9.01 -27.95 9.85
C ASP A 448 8.92 -27.77 8.32
N GLY A 449 9.89 -27.09 7.70
CA GLY A 449 9.90 -26.80 6.27
C GLY A 449 9.23 -25.48 5.88
N THR A 450 8.90 -24.62 6.84
CA THR A 450 8.35 -23.28 6.60
C THR A 450 9.40 -22.18 6.77
N TRP A 451 9.17 -21.02 6.15
CA TRP A 451 9.94 -19.81 6.43
C TRP A 451 9.46 -19.11 7.72
N PRO A 452 10.34 -18.42 8.46
CA PRO A 452 9.93 -17.65 9.64
C PRO A 452 9.06 -16.46 9.21
N HIS A 453 7.98 -16.22 9.96
CA HIS A 453 7.08 -15.08 9.74
C HIS A 453 7.43 -13.87 10.63
N PHE A 454 8.69 -13.81 11.05
CA PHE A 454 9.24 -12.75 11.87
C PHE A 454 10.70 -12.51 11.49
N ASP A 455 11.19 -11.32 11.79
CA ASP A 455 12.61 -10.97 11.74
C ASP A 455 13.05 -10.49 13.12
N SER A 456 14.28 -10.84 13.52
CA SER A 456 14.87 -10.39 14.78
C SER A 456 16.17 -9.66 14.51
N HIS A 457 16.31 -8.47 15.08
CA HIS A 457 17.47 -7.60 14.98
C HIS A 457 17.90 -7.14 16.38
N ALA A 458 19.18 -6.80 16.56
CA ALA A 458 19.70 -6.32 17.83
C ALA A 458 20.61 -5.13 17.61
N TYR A 459 20.25 -4.00 18.21
CA TYR A 459 21.06 -2.77 18.15
C TYR A 459 22.12 -2.77 19.25
N SER A 460 23.32 -2.32 18.92
CA SER A 460 24.45 -2.19 19.84
C SER A 460 25.18 -0.86 19.61
N PHE A 461 24.98 0.10 20.51
CA PHE A 461 25.61 1.41 20.42
C PHE A 461 26.81 1.55 21.34
N ALA A 462 27.88 2.15 20.81
CA ALA A 462 29.08 2.48 21.55
C ALA A 462 28.81 3.55 22.64
N PRO A 463 29.68 3.65 23.67
CA PRO A 463 29.60 4.69 24.69
C PRO A 463 29.41 6.10 24.12
N ALA A 464 28.55 6.87 24.76
CA ALA A 464 28.23 8.25 24.41
C ALA A 464 28.55 9.19 25.57
N SER A 465 28.37 10.50 25.38
CA SER A 465 28.56 11.49 26.43
C SER A 465 27.61 12.64 26.20
N VAL A 466 26.79 12.91 27.20
CA VAL A 466 25.76 13.96 27.19
C VAL A 466 25.90 14.73 28.50
N ASP A 467 25.79 16.05 28.43
CA ASP A 467 25.81 16.91 29.61
C ASP A 467 24.50 16.74 30.39
N ASP A 468 24.61 16.52 31.69
CA ASP A 468 23.52 16.51 32.66
C ASP A 468 22.86 17.90 32.71
N LEU A 469 21.62 18.00 32.23
CA LEU A 469 20.91 19.28 32.15
C LEU A 469 20.34 19.72 33.51
N THR A 470 20.27 18.79 34.46
CA THR A 470 19.52 18.91 35.72
C THR A 470 20.25 18.24 36.90
N PRO A 471 21.54 18.55 37.21
CA PRO A 471 22.36 17.75 38.14
C PRO A 471 21.95 17.76 39.62
N ALA A 472 20.85 18.43 39.94
CA ALA A 472 20.24 18.50 41.24
C ALA A 472 19.06 17.52 41.43
N ASP A 473 18.54 16.91 40.36
CA ASP A 473 17.37 16.01 40.40
C ASP A 473 17.55 14.74 39.55
N ALA A 474 18.40 13.82 40.04
CA ALA A 474 18.67 12.52 39.40
C ALA A 474 17.45 11.56 39.24
N ASN A 475 16.21 12.07 39.38
CA ASN A 475 14.99 11.37 38.99
C ASN A 475 14.52 11.77 37.57
N ASP A 476 15.09 12.82 36.96
CA ASP A 476 14.84 13.21 35.56
C ASP A 476 15.91 12.70 34.57
N ASP A 477 16.93 12.00 35.08
CA ASP A 477 17.93 11.22 34.34
C ASP A 477 17.31 9.98 33.65
N GLN A 478 16.54 10.24 32.59
CA GLN A 478 15.76 9.24 31.87
C GLN A 478 16.09 9.30 30.37
N LEU A 479 16.45 8.15 29.80
CA LEU A 479 16.64 7.97 28.37
C LEU A 479 15.32 7.49 27.76
N GLU A 480 14.77 8.28 26.85
CA GLU A 480 13.61 7.89 26.04
C GLU A 480 14.10 7.05 24.86
N LEU A 481 13.80 5.76 24.89
CA LEU A 481 14.02 4.82 23.79
C LEU A 481 12.72 4.65 23.00
N ARG A 482 12.78 4.84 21.68
CA ARG A 482 11.67 4.64 20.75
C ARG A 482 12.15 3.83 19.55
N VAL A 483 11.39 2.79 19.20
CA VAL A 483 11.57 2.00 17.99
C VAL A 483 10.27 2.04 17.18
N ARG A 484 10.37 2.33 15.89
CA ARG A 484 9.24 2.35 14.96
C ARG A 484 9.50 1.40 13.79
N LEU A 485 8.47 0.68 13.37
CA LEU A 485 8.42 0.05 12.06
C LEU A 485 7.73 1.01 11.10
N LEU A 486 8.49 1.53 10.15
CA LEU A 486 8.04 2.50 9.15
C LEU A 486 7.89 1.83 7.78
N TYR A 487 6.91 2.29 7.00
CA TYR A 487 6.70 1.86 5.61
C TYR A 487 6.60 3.07 4.69
N LEU A 488 7.29 3.01 3.56
CA LEU A 488 7.28 4.01 2.49
C LEU A 488 7.06 3.31 1.14
N ILE A 489 6.22 3.91 0.30
CA ILE A 489 6.05 3.55 -1.10
C ILE A 489 6.20 4.81 -1.95
N ASN A 490 6.71 4.62 -3.16
CA ASN A 490 7.19 5.69 -4.04
C ASN A 490 8.35 6.44 -3.36
N THR A 491 9.41 5.71 -2.99
CA THR A 491 10.64 6.30 -2.46
C THR A 491 11.16 7.42 -3.36
N PRO A 492 11.77 8.49 -2.82
CA PRO A 492 12.31 9.60 -3.61
C PRO A 492 13.22 9.17 -4.76
N ASP A 493 14.19 8.28 -4.52
CA ASP A 493 15.06 7.70 -5.57
C ASP A 493 14.27 7.08 -6.75
N TYR A 494 13.07 6.55 -6.49
CA TYR A 494 12.21 5.95 -7.52
C TYR A 494 11.40 7.02 -8.26
N LEU A 495 10.92 8.06 -7.57
CA LEU A 495 10.28 9.22 -8.21
C LEU A 495 11.28 10.01 -9.08
N ASP A 496 12.50 10.20 -8.59
CA ASP A 496 13.61 10.80 -9.35
C ASP A 496 13.93 9.96 -10.59
N GLN A 497 13.95 8.63 -10.48
CA GLN A 497 14.19 7.77 -11.64
C GLN A 497 13.03 7.78 -12.65
N LEU A 498 11.77 7.77 -12.19
CA LEU A 498 10.59 7.96 -13.04
C LEU A 498 10.61 9.30 -13.81
N LEU A 499 11.25 10.32 -13.25
CA LEU A 499 11.49 11.61 -13.89
C LEU A 499 12.67 11.57 -14.88
N GLU A 500 13.84 11.06 -14.46
CA GLU A 500 15.07 11.10 -15.23
C GLU A 500 15.09 10.13 -16.43
N ASP A 501 14.55 8.92 -16.26
CA ASP A 501 14.56 7.88 -17.30
C ASP A 501 13.35 7.99 -18.26
N ASN A 502 12.35 8.82 -17.97
CA ASN A 502 11.24 9.07 -18.89
C ASN A 502 11.66 10.03 -20.01
N LEU A 503 11.80 9.47 -21.21
CA LEU A 503 12.21 10.17 -22.42
C LEU A 503 11.10 10.19 -23.49
N SER A 504 9.92 9.65 -23.17
CA SER A 504 8.81 9.45 -24.14
C SER A 504 7.69 10.48 -24.00
N ASN A 505 7.33 10.86 -22.78
CA ASN A 505 6.26 11.81 -22.49
C ASN A 505 6.57 12.64 -21.23
N ASP A 506 5.57 13.32 -20.67
CA ASP A 506 5.70 14.14 -19.46
C ASP A 506 5.21 13.45 -18.17
N ALA A 507 4.89 12.15 -18.21
CA ALA A 507 4.33 11.44 -17.05
C ALA A 507 5.27 11.43 -15.84
N GLY A 508 6.59 11.33 -16.06
CA GLY A 508 7.61 11.44 -15.01
C GLY A 508 7.57 12.80 -14.31
N GLN A 509 7.52 13.91 -15.07
CA GLN A 509 7.37 15.25 -14.50
C GLN A 509 6.06 15.40 -13.73
N ARG A 510 4.94 14.90 -14.28
CA ARG A 510 3.63 15.02 -13.63
C ARG A 510 3.55 14.26 -12.30
N VAL A 511 4.19 13.09 -12.18
CA VAL A 511 4.22 12.38 -10.90
C VAL A 511 5.10 13.12 -9.89
N THR A 512 6.28 13.60 -10.27
CA THR A 512 7.13 14.40 -9.37
C THR A 512 6.43 15.67 -8.90
N ASP A 513 5.86 16.47 -9.82
CA ASP A 513 5.11 17.69 -9.49
C ASP A 513 4.00 17.42 -8.46
N ALA A 514 3.26 16.30 -8.64
CA ALA A 514 2.13 15.94 -7.77
C ALA A 514 2.55 15.43 -6.39
N PHE A 515 3.77 14.89 -6.23
CA PHE A 515 4.34 14.59 -4.91
C PHE A 515 4.98 15.83 -4.27
N ASP A 516 5.63 16.70 -5.04
CA ASP A 516 6.23 17.96 -4.57
C ASP A 516 5.18 18.90 -3.96
N ASP A 517 3.99 19.00 -4.56
CA ASP A 517 2.86 19.77 -4.02
C ASP A 517 2.40 19.31 -2.61
N LEU A 518 2.78 18.09 -2.19
CA LEU A 518 2.52 17.54 -0.85
C LEU A 518 3.75 17.57 0.07
N GLY A 519 4.91 18.02 -0.40
CA GLY A 519 6.18 17.92 0.33
C GLY A 519 6.81 16.52 0.25
N GLY A 520 6.65 15.84 -0.88
CA GLY A 520 7.27 14.55 -1.17
C GLY A 520 6.57 13.35 -0.52
N PRO A 521 7.06 12.13 -0.80
CA PRO A 521 6.50 10.91 -0.24
C PRO A 521 6.81 10.79 1.26
N GLN A 522 5.80 10.49 2.07
CA GLN A 522 5.93 10.38 3.53
C GLN A 522 5.64 8.95 4.01
N PRO A 523 6.38 8.44 5.01
CA PRO A 523 6.17 7.10 5.56
C PRO A 523 5.01 7.06 6.56
N ILE A 524 4.37 5.89 6.64
CA ILE A 524 3.40 5.57 7.70
C ILE A 524 4.05 4.69 8.78
N VAL A 525 3.58 4.83 10.02
CA VAL A 525 3.98 3.97 11.13
C VAL A 525 3.09 2.72 11.13
N LEU A 526 3.70 1.55 10.94
CA LEU A 526 3.01 0.26 11.06
C LEU A 526 2.93 -0.17 12.53
N ALA A 527 4.04 -0.08 13.25
CA ALA A 527 4.12 -0.44 14.67
C ALA A 527 5.13 0.45 15.40
N GLU A 528 4.95 0.61 16.71
CA GLU A 528 5.81 1.43 17.56
C GLU A 528 5.88 0.87 18.98
N ALA A 529 7.08 0.89 19.57
CA ALA A 529 7.34 0.57 20.95
C ALA A 529 8.26 1.64 21.57
N SER A 530 8.03 1.99 22.83
CA SER A 530 8.86 2.97 23.54
C SER A 530 8.94 2.69 25.03
N ALA A 531 10.05 3.13 25.64
CA ALA A 531 10.27 3.06 27.08
C ALA A 531 11.15 4.22 27.56
N SER A 532 10.81 4.75 28.73
CA SER A 532 11.63 5.67 29.52
C SER A 532 12.48 4.84 30.49
N VAL A 533 13.80 4.82 30.31
CA VAL A 533 14.72 3.95 31.07
C VAL A 533 15.73 4.78 31.85
N THR A 534 16.10 4.35 33.05
CA THR A 534 17.00 5.14 33.91
C THR A 534 18.39 5.29 33.29
N LEU A 535 18.84 6.52 33.15
CA LEU A 535 20.12 6.88 32.54
C LEU A 535 21.18 7.13 33.61
N THR A 536 22.40 6.70 33.33
CA THR A 536 23.58 6.93 34.18
C THR A 536 24.79 7.23 33.30
N GLY A 537 25.89 7.71 33.90
CA GLY A 537 27.10 8.07 33.16
C GLY A 537 27.05 9.44 32.46
N LEU A 538 26.06 10.28 32.77
CA LEU A 538 25.99 11.66 32.30
C LEU A 538 27.21 12.48 32.77
N LEU A 539 27.61 13.45 31.96
CA LEU A 539 28.65 14.41 32.32
C LEU A 539 28.03 15.47 33.24
N GLY A 540 28.36 15.44 34.52
CA GLY A 540 27.98 16.51 35.44
C GLY A 540 28.53 17.85 34.94
N THR A 541 27.66 18.84 34.76
CA THR A 541 28.08 20.18 34.29
C THR A 541 29.16 20.73 35.22
N GLY A 542 30.30 21.08 34.62
CA GLY A 542 31.49 21.52 35.34
C GLY A 542 31.32 22.88 36.02
N ALA A 543 30.59 22.93 37.13
CA ALA A 543 30.76 23.96 38.12
C ALA A 543 32.15 23.76 38.76
N ASP A 544 33.10 24.62 38.39
CA ASP A 544 34.43 24.67 39.02
C ASP A 544 34.27 24.73 40.55
N GLU A 545 34.53 23.62 41.25
CA GLU A 545 34.90 23.66 42.66
C GLU A 545 36.27 24.35 42.76
N SER A 546 36.24 25.68 42.79
CA SER A 546 37.43 26.51 42.99
C SER A 546 38.14 26.05 44.25
N GLY A 547 39.33 25.46 44.08
CA GLY A 547 39.99 24.67 45.11
C GLY A 547 40.10 25.38 46.46
N GLY A 548 39.72 24.67 47.52
CA GLY A 548 39.96 25.10 48.89
C GLY A 548 41.45 25.06 49.22
N ASP A 549 42.13 26.20 49.15
CA ASP A 549 43.45 26.38 49.74
C ASP A 549 43.33 26.50 51.27
N GLU A 550 43.88 25.52 51.99
CA GLU A 550 44.02 25.59 53.46
C GLU A 550 44.99 26.71 53.87
N LEU A 551 44.52 27.67 54.69
CA LEU A 551 45.39 28.43 55.59
C LEU A 551 44.70 28.66 56.94
N GLY A 552 45.14 27.93 57.96
CA GLY A 552 44.71 28.13 59.34
C GLY A 552 45.54 29.18 60.08
N SER A 553 44.92 29.89 61.02
CA SER A 553 45.61 30.43 62.20
C SER A 553 44.66 30.60 63.39
N GLU A 554 45.14 30.25 64.58
CA GLU A 554 44.45 30.38 65.87
C GLU A 554 44.26 31.86 66.28
N GLY A 555 43.28 32.14 67.17
CA GLY A 555 43.12 33.47 67.77
C GLY A 555 41.92 33.61 68.71
N GLU A 556 42.16 33.53 70.01
CA GLU A 556 41.14 33.75 71.06
C GLU A 556 40.91 35.24 71.40
N SER A 557 39.66 35.53 71.76
CA SER A 557 39.22 36.45 72.85
C SER A 557 39.04 37.97 72.64
N SER A 558 38.01 38.46 73.36
CA SER A 558 37.80 39.78 73.98
C SER A 558 37.23 40.98 73.18
N ASP A 559 36.00 41.32 73.59
CA ASP A 559 35.53 42.63 74.11
C ASP A 559 35.38 43.91 73.24
N GLU A 560 34.12 44.35 73.22
CA GLU A 560 33.62 45.72 73.49
C GLU A 560 33.60 46.88 72.45
N VAL A 561 32.36 47.40 72.28
CA VAL A 561 31.92 48.82 72.15
C VAL A 561 31.97 49.55 70.79
N GLY A 562 30.78 49.95 70.31
CA GLY A 562 30.51 51.36 69.91
C GLY A 562 29.73 51.66 68.60
N SER A 563 28.68 52.50 68.71
CA SER A 563 27.96 53.39 67.73
C SER A 563 28.40 53.49 66.24
N GLU A 564 27.55 53.80 65.23
CA GLU A 564 26.10 54.12 65.05
C GLU A 564 25.82 54.14 63.50
N GLY A 565 24.61 54.25 62.91
CA GLY A 565 23.21 54.44 63.36
C GLY A 565 22.27 54.77 62.17
N SER A 566 20.93 54.83 62.37
CA SER A 566 19.83 54.90 61.35
C SER A 566 19.67 53.62 60.49
N GLY A 567 18.48 53.11 60.14
CA GLY A 567 17.11 53.66 60.08
C GLY A 567 16.65 53.65 58.60
N SER A 568 15.52 53.08 58.17
CA SER A 568 14.24 52.79 58.86
C SER A 568 13.50 51.56 58.30
N ASP A 569 12.43 51.17 59.02
CA ASP A 569 11.34 50.25 58.64
C ASP A 569 10.64 50.66 57.30
N GLU A 570 9.78 49.88 56.62
CA GLU A 570 8.61 49.13 57.13
C GLU A 570 8.35 47.73 56.51
N THR A 571 7.75 46.87 57.33
CA THR A 571 7.27 45.49 57.09
C THR A 571 5.78 45.43 56.69
N GLY A 572 5.31 44.36 56.03
CA GLY A 572 3.86 44.21 55.75
C GLY A 572 3.34 42.90 55.13
N GLU A 573 3.67 41.74 55.72
CA GLU A 573 3.01 40.44 55.48
C GLU A 573 1.74 40.25 56.38
N PRO A 574 0.99 39.12 56.33
CA PRO A 574 0.51 38.30 55.20
C PRO A 574 -1.01 37.96 55.33
N GLY A 575 -1.60 37.09 54.49
CA GLY A 575 -3.00 36.66 54.66
C GLY A 575 -3.50 35.49 53.78
N ALA A 576 -3.56 34.30 54.37
CA ALA A 576 -3.80 32.98 53.76
C ALA A 576 -5.21 32.65 53.17
N ASN A 577 -5.24 31.51 52.46
CA ASN A 577 -6.28 30.46 52.40
C ASN A 577 -7.51 30.53 51.44
N ALA A 578 -7.49 29.59 50.49
CA ALA A 578 -8.37 28.40 50.39
C ALA A 578 -9.62 28.37 49.47
N SER A 579 -9.96 27.10 49.13
CA SER A 579 -11.20 26.52 48.56
C SER A 579 -11.59 26.75 47.09
N GLU A 580 -11.44 25.66 46.31
CA GLU A 580 -12.48 24.93 45.57
C GLU A 580 -13.57 25.68 44.77
N GLY A 581 -13.78 25.27 43.51
CA GLY A 581 -15.02 25.54 42.78
C GLY A 581 -14.97 25.30 41.26
N CYS A 582 -15.48 24.15 40.79
CA CYS A 582 -15.73 23.90 39.36
C CYS A 582 -16.87 24.78 38.81
N GLY A 583 -16.86 25.07 37.50
CA GLY A 583 -18.02 25.69 36.84
C GLY A 583 -17.82 25.97 35.35
N CYS A 584 -18.26 25.05 34.49
CA CYS A 584 -18.43 25.30 33.05
C CYS A 584 -19.69 26.14 32.77
N ALA A 585 -19.66 27.02 31.76
CA ALA A 585 -20.71 27.15 30.72
C ALA A 585 -20.60 28.46 29.88
N SER A 586 -20.52 28.27 28.56
CA SER A 586 -21.15 29.04 27.47
C SER A 586 -21.54 30.53 27.64
N THR A 587 -21.08 31.36 26.70
CA THR A 587 -21.90 32.43 26.08
C THR A 587 -21.52 32.66 24.61
N ASP A 588 -22.42 32.30 23.69
CA ASP A 588 -22.58 32.99 22.40
C ASP A 588 -23.26 34.35 22.64
N PRO A 589 -22.99 35.37 21.82
CA PRO A 589 -24.13 36.04 21.19
C PRO A 589 -23.95 36.41 19.70
N GLN A 590 -24.89 35.92 18.90
CA GLN A 590 -25.18 36.28 17.50
C GLN A 590 -25.24 37.79 17.16
N ARG A 591 -25.16 38.02 15.83
CA ARG A 591 -25.62 39.15 14.98
C ARG A 591 -24.56 40.21 14.65
N GLY A 592 -24.36 40.60 13.39
CA GLY A 592 -24.99 40.14 12.13
C GLY A 592 -24.95 41.21 11.04
N GLY A 593 -25.22 40.83 9.78
CA GLY A 593 -25.32 41.75 8.64
C GLY A 593 -24.69 41.17 7.37
N GLY A 594 -25.50 40.80 6.38
CA GLY A 594 -24.98 40.33 5.08
C GLY A 594 -24.63 41.49 4.15
N TRP A 595 -24.54 41.21 2.85
CA TRP A 595 -25.09 42.00 1.73
C TRP A 595 -24.96 41.17 0.45
N ALA A 596 -26.07 40.99 -0.28
CA ALA A 596 -26.07 40.28 -1.56
C ALA A 596 -25.97 41.25 -2.73
N TRP A 597 -25.24 40.87 -3.78
CA TRP A 597 -25.24 41.56 -5.07
C TRP A 597 -25.44 40.56 -6.20
N ALA A 598 -26.64 40.56 -6.77
CA ALA A 598 -26.91 39.93 -8.05
C ALA A 598 -26.70 40.94 -9.19
N TRP A 599 -26.13 40.50 -10.31
CA TRP A 599 -26.19 41.23 -11.57
C TRP A 599 -26.75 40.32 -12.66
N LEU A 600 -27.90 40.73 -13.17
CA LEU A 600 -28.60 40.12 -14.30
C LEU A 600 -28.85 41.25 -15.30
N PHE A 601 -28.34 41.12 -16.53
CA PHE A 601 -28.73 41.98 -17.64
C PHE A 601 -29.05 41.13 -18.87
N ALA A 602 -30.13 41.48 -19.54
CA ALA A 602 -30.69 40.74 -20.66
C ALA A 602 -30.83 41.62 -21.91
N CYS A 603 -31.13 40.93 -23.02
CA CYS A 603 -31.85 41.39 -24.22
C CYS A 603 -31.07 41.76 -25.50
N LEU A 604 -31.22 40.82 -26.45
CA LEU A 604 -31.75 41.01 -27.82
C LEU A 604 -30.83 41.46 -28.97
N GLY A 605 -30.75 40.59 -29.98
CA GLY A 605 -30.33 40.90 -31.35
C GLY A 605 -30.73 39.79 -32.34
N LEU A 606 -31.89 39.90 -32.99
CA LEU A 606 -32.33 38.97 -34.05
C LEU A 606 -31.47 39.11 -35.32
N GLY A 607 -31.19 37.99 -36.00
CA GLY A 607 -30.39 38.01 -37.24
C GLY A 607 -30.44 36.75 -38.11
N ALA A 608 -31.63 36.21 -38.42
CA ALA A 608 -31.74 35.04 -39.31
C ALA A 608 -31.56 35.42 -40.80
N ARG A 609 -30.70 34.70 -41.54
CA ARG A 609 -30.86 34.47 -43.00
C ARG A 609 -30.15 33.21 -43.51
N LEU A 610 -30.77 32.62 -44.53
CA LEU A 610 -30.59 31.24 -44.99
C LEU A 610 -29.53 31.05 -46.10
N ARG A 611 -28.94 29.84 -46.09
CA ARG A 611 -28.52 29.00 -47.25
C ARG A 611 -27.46 29.54 -48.23
N LEU A 612 -26.42 28.72 -48.41
CA LEU A 612 -26.22 27.98 -49.66
C LEU A 612 -25.49 26.65 -49.39
N SER A 613 -25.79 25.62 -50.17
CA SER A 613 -25.27 24.25 -50.04
C SER A 613 -24.38 23.94 -51.23
N ALA A 614 -23.27 23.22 -51.01
CA ALA A 614 -22.49 22.59 -52.05
C ALA A 614 -22.02 21.21 -51.55
N ARG A 615 -22.54 20.14 -52.18
CA ARG A 615 -21.95 18.80 -52.09
C ARG A 615 -20.86 18.68 -53.15
N SER A 616 -19.80 17.93 -52.84
CA SER A 616 -18.96 17.26 -53.83
C SER A 616 -18.57 15.87 -53.34
N GLU A 617 -19.26 14.85 -53.83
CA GLU A 617 -18.83 13.45 -53.73
C GLU A 617 -18.03 13.09 -55.00
N SER A 618 -16.92 12.38 -54.84
CA SER A 618 -16.27 11.61 -55.91
C SER A 618 -15.35 10.56 -55.29
N ALA A 619 -15.90 9.36 -55.10
CA ALA A 619 -15.21 8.14 -54.66
C ALA A 619 -14.49 8.24 -53.31
N VAL A 620 -15.24 7.95 -52.24
CA VAL A 620 -14.79 7.63 -50.88
C VAL A 620 -15.41 6.28 -50.54
#